data_AF-A0A439UTI4-F1
#
_entry.id   AF-A0A439UTI4-F1
#
_cell.length_a   1.000
_cell.length_b   1.000
_cell.length_c   1.000
_cell.angle_alpha   90.00
_cell.angle_beta   90.00
_cell.angle_gamma   90.00
#
_symmetry.space_group_name_H-M   'P 1'
#
loop_
_entity.id
_entity.type
_entity.pdbx_description
1 polymer ?
#
loop_
_entity_poly.entity_id
_entity_poly.type
_entity_poly.pdbx_seq_one_letter_code
_entity_poly.pdbx_strand_id
1 'polypeptide(L)' 'MSEISFSGSDNSCNRYLFEYRHGDAEWGIEIKARSPQEAKERIKSLAWARYKGEIKATVHIPTGGFLYRLARRFL' A
#
# COMPACT_ATOMS: atom_id res chain seq x y z
N MET A 1 1.04 17.97 19.90
CA MET A 1 -0.08 17.85 18.95
C MET A 1 0.38 18.42 17.62
N SER A 2 0.50 17.59 16.59
CA SER A 2 0.84 18.01 15.23
C SER A 2 -0.03 17.18 14.30
N GLU A 3 -1.23 17.70 14.02
CA GLU A 3 -2.15 17.08 13.07
C GLU A 3 -1.57 17.23 11.68
N ILE A 4 -1.09 16.12 11.12
CA ILE A 4 -0.73 16.05 9.71
C ILE A 4 -2.04 15.92 8.95
N SER A 5 -2.66 17.06 8.67
CA SER A 5 -3.83 17.17 7.83
C SER A 5 -3.42 16.82 6.41
N PHE A 6 -3.59 15.56 6.00
CA PHE A 6 -3.56 15.19 4.59
C PHE A 6 -4.79 15.81 3.93
N SER A 7 -4.65 17.07 3.51
CA SER A 7 -5.53 17.73 2.55
C SER A 7 -5.40 16.99 1.22
N GLY A 8 -6.03 15.82 1.12
CA GLY A 8 -6.24 15.13 -0.14
C GLY A 8 -7.29 15.92 -0.90
N SER A 9 -6.86 16.88 -1.71
CA SER A 9 -7.71 17.46 -2.74
C SER A 9 -8.32 16.31 -3.54
N ASP A 10 -9.65 16.20 -3.48
CA ASP A 10 -10.47 15.32 -4.30
C ASP A 10 -10.25 15.65 -5.78
N ASN A 11 -9.20 15.04 -6.34
CA ASN A 11 -8.94 14.99 -7.76
C ASN A 11 -9.03 13.50 -8.08
N SER A 12 -10.25 13.03 -8.35
CA SER A 12 -10.70 11.63 -8.38
C SER A 12 -9.71 10.66 -9.06
N CYS A 13 -8.72 10.19 -8.31
CA CYS A 13 -7.78 9.18 -8.75
C CYS A 13 -8.22 7.85 -8.17
N ASN A 14 -8.55 6.90 -9.03
CA ASN A 14 -8.83 5.53 -8.66
C ASN A 14 -7.52 4.77 -8.39
N ARG A 15 -7.61 3.70 -7.59
CA ARG A 15 -6.52 2.75 -7.35
C ARG A 15 -6.65 1.59 -8.33
N TYR A 16 -5.60 1.32 -9.09
CA TYR A 16 -5.52 0.22 -10.04
C TYR A 16 -4.46 -0.78 -9.58
N LEU A 17 -4.85 -2.06 -9.48
CA LEU A 17 -3.96 -3.15 -9.07
C LEU A 17 -3.31 -3.78 -10.30
N PHE A 18 -2.00 -4.00 -10.22
CA PHE A 18 -1.22 -4.76 -11.20
C PHE A 18 -0.55 -5.93 -10.51
N GLU A 19 -0.72 -7.12 -11.08
CA GLU A 19 -0.07 -8.33 -10.60
C GLU A 19 1.15 -8.64 -11.46
N TYR A 20 2.22 -9.12 -10.83
CA TYR A 20 3.44 -9.52 -11.52
C TYR A 20 4.11 -10.69 -10.79
N ARG A 21 4.89 -11.47 -11.54
CA ARG A 21 5.69 -12.57 -11.00
C ARG A 21 7.13 -12.13 -10.81
N HIS A 22 7.70 -12.49 -9.67
CA HIS A 22 9.12 -12.32 -9.40
C HIS A 22 9.61 -13.50 -8.56
N GLY A 23 10.53 -14.29 -9.13
CA GLY A 23 10.90 -15.59 -8.58
C GLY A 23 9.72 -16.57 -8.63
N ASP A 24 9.48 -17.26 -7.51
CA ASP A 24 8.41 -18.24 -7.37
C ASP A 24 7.12 -17.67 -6.74
N ALA A 25 7.00 -16.34 -6.67
CA ALA A 25 5.87 -15.66 -6.02
C ALA A 25 5.16 -14.64 -6.94
N GLU A 26 3.86 -14.49 -6.70
CA GLU A 26 3.01 -13.46 -7.30
C GLU A 26 2.90 -12.26 -6.35
N TRP A 27 3.07 -11.07 -6.90
CA TRP A 27 3.09 -9.81 -6.17
C TRP A 27 2.08 -8.83 -6.77
N GLY A 28 1.49 -8.00 -5.92
CA GLY A 28 0.59 -6.93 -6.33
C GLY A 28 1.23 -5.55 -6.10
N ILE A 29 1.07 -4.65 -7.06
CA ILE A 29 1.39 -3.23 -6.90
C ILE A 29 0.17 -2.37 -7.23
N GLU A 30 -0.11 -1.40 -6.38
CA GLU A 30 -1.19 -0.46 -6.60
C GLU A 30 -0.68 0.87 -7.15
N ILE A 31 -1.34 1.37 -8.19
CA ILE A 31 -1.08 2.68 -8.78
C ILE A 31 -2.33 3.53 -8.68
N LYS A 32 -2.19 4.73 -8.11
CA LYS A 32 -3.23 5.77 -8.18
C LYS A 32 -3.15 6.45 -9.54
N ALA A 33 -4.27 6.56 -10.26
CA ALA A 33 -4.36 7.27 -11.54
C ALA A 33 -5.80 7.76 -11.79
N ARG A 34 -6.01 8.71 -12.71
CA ARG A 34 -7.34 9.21 -13.07
C ARG A 34 -8.08 8.28 -14.04
N SER A 35 -7.36 7.45 -14.78
CA SER A 35 -7.93 6.47 -15.71
C SER A 35 -7.11 5.18 -15.77
N PRO A 36 -7.71 4.07 -16.25
CA PRO A 36 -6.96 2.82 -16.46
C PRO A 36 -5.81 2.98 -17.46
N GLN A 37 -5.98 3.84 -18.47
CA GLN A 37 -4.95 4.11 -19.47
C GLN A 37 -3.75 4.82 -18.83
N GLU A 38 -3.99 5.82 -18.00
CA GLU A 38 -2.93 6.51 -17.25
C GLU A 38 -2.23 5.56 -16.28
N ALA A 39 -2.96 4.64 -15.62
CA ALA A 39 -2.36 3.62 -14.77
C ALA A 39 -1.39 2.72 -15.56
N LYS A 40 -1.77 2.30 -16.78
CA LYS A 40 -0.93 1.52 -17.70
C LYS A 40 0.29 2.29 -18.21
N GLU A 41 0.22 3.61 -18.28
CA GLU A 41 1.39 4.44 -18.62
C GLU A 41 2.32 4.60 -17.41
N ARG A 42 1.77 4.83 -16.23
CA ARG A 42 2.53 4.95 -14.97
C ARG A 42 3.28 3.66 -14.60
N ILE A 43 2.68 2.47 -14.80
CA ILE A 43 3.38 1.19 -14.53
C ILE A 43 4.59 1.00 -15.44
N LYS A 44 4.59 1.54 -16.67
CA LYS A 44 5.77 1.49 -17.55
C LYS A 44 6.89 2.35 -16.97
N SER A 45 6.56 3.52 -16.42
CA SER A 45 7.53 4.43 -15.81
C SER A 45 8.25 3.84 -14.59
N LEU A 46 7.64 2.85 -13.91
CA LEU A 46 8.22 2.18 -12.75
C LEU A 46 9.51 1.40 -13.07
N ALA A 47 9.71 0.97 -14.31
CA ALA A 47 10.97 0.32 -14.73
C ALA A 47 12.20 1.23 -14.59
N TRP A 48 12.00 2.55 -14.62
CA TRP A 48 13.06 3.56 -14.42
C TRP A 48 13.00 4.21 -13.04
N ALA A 49 12.21 3.67 -12.11
CA ALA A 49 12.14 4.19 -10.76
C ALA A 49 13.51 4.08 -10.07
N ARG A 50 13.86 5.12 -9.31
CA ARG A 50 15.08 5.13 -8.51
C ARG A 50 14.77 4.61 -7.11
N TYR A 51 15.58 3.67 -6.63
CA TYR A 51 15.52 3.25 -5.24
C TYR A 51 15.83 4.45 -4.33
N LYS A 52 14.91 4.75 -3.40
CA LYS A 52 15.00 5.87 -2.45
C LYS A 52 15.19 5.41 -1.00
N GLY A 53 15.27 4.10 -0.76
CA GLY A 53 15.31 3.50 0.57
C GLY A 53 14.08 2.66 0.87
N GLU A 54 14.04 2.10 2.08
CA GLU A 54 12.96 1.25 2.55
C GLU A 54 11.77 2.08 3.03
N ILE A 55 10.56 1.72 2.57
CA ILE A 55 9.34 2.25 3.15
C ILE A 55 9.07 1.48 4.45
N LYS A 56 9.31 2.13 5.59
CA LYS A 56 8.93 1.57 6.90
C LYS A 56 7.42 1.76 7.11
N ALA A 57 6.63 0.77 6.71
CA ALA A 57 5.22 0.74 7.05
C ALA A 57 5.06 0.44 8.54
N THR A 58 4.68 1.45 9.33
CA THR A 58 4.32 1.25 10.74
C THR A 58 2.84 0.88 10.80
N VAL A 59 2.53 -0.40 10.96
CA VAL A 59 1.16 -0.84 11.25
C VAL A 59 0.98 -0.80 12.76
N HIS A 60 0.10 0.08 13.24
CA HIS A 60 -0.31 0.06 14.64
C HIS A 60 -1.16 -1.21 14.85
N ILE A 61 -0.61 -2.20 15.54
CA ILE A 61 -1.37 -3.35 16.03
C ILE A 61 -2.07 -2.88 17.30
N PRO A 62 -3.41 -2.69 17.32
CA PRO A 62 -4.12 -2.45 18.56
C PRO A 62 -4.00 -3.71 19.41
N THR A 63 -3.12 -3.68 20.42
CA THR A 63 -2.91 -4.76 21.39
C THR A 63 -4.07 -4.94 22.37
N GLY A 64 -5.25 -4.36 22.09
CA GLY A 64 -6.44 -4.44 22.92
C GLY A 64 -7.60 -5.08 22.17
N GLY A 65 -7.88 -6.35 22.42
CA GLY A 65 -9.19 -6.92 22.12
C GLY A 65 -9.17 -8.40 21.76
N PHE A 66 -8.81 -8.73 20.53
CA PHE A 66 -9.13 -10.05 19.96
C PHE A 66 -7.98 -11.07 20.05
N LEU A 67 -6.75 -10.69 19.67
CA LEU A 67 -5.59 -11.60 19.67
C LEU A 67 -5.12 -11.96 21.09
N TYR A 68 -5.17 -10.99 22.02
CA TYR A 68 -4.86 -11.23 23.43
C TYR A 68 -5.85 -12.19 24.11
N ARG A 69 -7.14 -12.12 23.72
CA ARG A 69 -8.19 -12.99 24.26
C ARG A 69 -8.07 -14.43 23.75
N LEU A 70 -7.56 -14.60 22.53
CA LEU A 70 -7.22 -15.92 21.97
C LEU A 70 -5.96 -16.51 22.64
N ALA A 71 -4.91 -15.70 22.86
CA ALA A 71 -3.69 -16.16 23.53
C ALA A 71 -3.94 -16.61 24.99
N ARG A 72 -4.85 -15.94 25.72
CA ARG A 72 -5.25 -16.36 27.09
C ARG A 72 -6.16 -17.60 27.15
N ARG A 73 -6.71 -18.07 26.03
CA ARG A 73 -7.58 -19.28 26.02
C ARG A 73 -6.77 -20.57 25.90
N PHE A 74 -5.51 -20.48 25.49
CA PHE A 74 -4.60 -21.61 25.26
C PHE A 74 -3.45 -21.68 26.28
N LEU A 75 -3.54 -20.92 27.38
CA LEU A 75 -2.56 -20.91 28.48
C LEU A 75 -3.27 -21.20 29.81
#